data_AF-A0A847UVH2-F1
#
_entry.id   AF-A0A847UVH2-F1
#
_cell.length_a   1.000
_cell.length_b   1.000
_cell.length_c   1.000
_cell.angle_alpha   90.00
_cell.angle_beta   90.00
_cell.angle_gamma   90.00
#
_symmetry.space_group_name_H-M   'P 1'
#
loop_
_entity.id
_entity.type
_entity.pdbx_description
1 polymer ?
#
loop_
_entity_poly.entity_id
_entity_poly.type
_entity_poly.pdbx_seq_one_letter_code
_entity_poly.pdbx_strand_id
1 'polypeptide(L)'
;MERAADALEYIDAHDREIWLRMAMALKSEFGEAGFAIWDDWSQAADNYNQHDAMTVWRGIKSGGGVGIGSLFHLARENGWRDDVTYTVETMTPEQVEQRRQARLKKAAEAEEQVRQEQAQAAKWTAEIWQRAEPVTTVNSNRYLERKQVSPTSTLRQINVAAINEIIGYTLKSKGEPLTGEVLVAPVRRAGSSGLCSTEFIDGTGRKTALA
;
A
#
# COMPACT_ATOMS: atom_id res chain seq x y z
N MET A 1 15.20 -19.64 -22.66
CA MET A 1 14.38 -20.37 -21.66
C MET A 1 15.12 -21.56 -21.09
N GLU A 2 15.66 -22.45 -21.92
CA GLU A 2 16.48 -23.62 -21.49
C GLU A 2 17.62 -23.26 -20.52
N ARG A 3 18.41 -22.23 -20.83
CA ARG A 3 19.47 -21.71 -19.94
C ARG A 3 18.98 -21.23 -18.57
N ALA A 4 17.76 -20.69 -18.48
CA ALA A 4 17.18 -20.25 -17.21
C ALA A 4 16.67 -21.44 -16.39
N ALA A 5 16.19 -22.50 -17.04
CA ALA A 5 15.82 -23.76 -16.39
C ALA A 5 17.06 -24.45 -15.81
N ASP A 6 18.12 -24.59 -16.63
CA ASP A 6 19.41 -25.15 -16.20
C ASP A 6 20.01 -24.40 -14.99
N ALA A 7 20.00 -23.07 -15.02
CA ALA A 7 20.48 -22.27 -13.89
C ALA A 7 19.62 -22.41 -12.61
N LEU A 8 18.33 -22.72 -12.71
CA LEU A 8 17.47 -22.94 -11.54
C LEU A 8 17.79 -24.25 -10.82
N GLU A 9 18.27 -25.27 -11.52
CA GLU A 9 18.63 -26.55 -10.90
C GLU A 9 19.73 -26.41 -9.82
N TYR A 10 20.51 -25.34 -9.89
CA TYR A 10 21.55 -24.99 -8.92
C TYR A 10 21.03 -24.17 -7.74
N ILE A 11 19.74 -23.85 -7.68
CA ILE A 11 19.13 -23.02 -6.65
C ILE A 11 18.08 -23.85 -5.91
N ASP A 12 18.14 -23.83 -4.57
CA ASP A 12 17.15 -24.50 -3.73
C ASP A 12 15.79 -23.78 -3.75
N ALA A 13 14.73 -24.54 -4.00
CA ALA A 13 13.35 -24.06 -4.08
C ALA A 13 12.64 -23.97 -2.71
N HIS A 14 13.21 -24.53 -1.63
CA HIS A 14 12.54 -24.57 -0.32
C HIS A 14 12.46 -23.20 0.37
N ASP A 15 13.41 -22.31 0.09
CA ASP A 15 13.40 -20.95 0.66
C ASP A 15 12.35 -20.08 -0.05
N ARG A 16 11.36 -19.62 0.72
CA ARG A 16 10.21 -18.86 0.20
C ARG A 16 10.62 -17.54 -0.46
N GLU A 17 11.65 -16.87 0.03
CA GLU A 17 12.11 -15.59 -0.52
C GLU A 17 12.84 -15.81 -1.85
N ILE A 18 13.74 -16.81 -1.90
CA ILE A 18 14.42 -17.21 -3.14
C ILE A 18 13.39 -17.65 -4.17
N TRP A 19 12.45 -18.50 -3.78
CA TRP A 19 11.37 -19.00 -4.63
C TRP A 19 10.54 -17.86 -5.26
N LEU A 20 10.19 -16.82 -4.49
CA LEU A 20 9.53 -15.61 -5.01
C LEU A 20 10.41 -14.82 -5.96
N ARG A 21 11.69 -14.64 -5.62
CA ARG A 21 12.63 -13.88 -6.44
C ARG A 21 12.86 -14.56 -7.79
N MET A 22 12.91 -15.89 -7.83
CA MET A 22 13.03 -16.65 -9.08
C MET A 22 11.77 -16.51 -9.94
N ALA A 23 10.59 -16.56 -9.32
CA ALA A 23 9.32 -16.29 -10.00
C ALA A 23 9.31 -14.89 -10.66
N MET A 24 9.74 -13.87 -9.92
CA MET A 24 9.84 -12.49 -10.42
C MET A 24 10.87 -12.36 -11.55
N ALA A 25 12.03 -12.99 -11.40
CA ALA A 25 13.10 -12.98 -12.40
C ALA A 25 12.64 -13.59 -13.73
N LEU A 26 11.97 -14.74 -13.69
CA LEU A 26 11.44 -15.44 -14.88
C LEU A 26 10.27 -14.67 -15.51
N LYS A 27 9.34 -14.15 -14.69
CA LYS A 27 8.20 -13.38 -15.20
C LYS A 27 8.63 -12.05 -15.83
N SER A 28 9.69 -11.42 -15.31
CA SER A 28 10.23 -10.19 -15.88
C SER A 28 10.83 -10.38 -17.29
N GLU A 29 11.36 -11.56 -17.59
CA GLU A 29 12.06 -11.85 -18.84
C GLU A 29 11.14 -12.53 -19.87
N PHE A 30 10.42 -13.55 -19.43
CA PHE A 30 9.62 -14.42 -20.31
C PHE A 30 8.12 -14.16 -20.21
N GLY A 31 7.69 -13.20 -19.39
CA GLY A 31 6.27 -12.96 -19.14
C GLY A 31 5.57 -14.22 -18.62
N GLU A 32 4.36 -14.49 -19.09
CA GLU A 32 3.60 -15.69 -18.68
C GLU A 32 4.25 -17.01 -19.13
N ALA A 33 5.10 -17.00 -20.17
CA ALA A 33 5.81 -18.21 -20.62
C ALA A 33 6.83 -18.72 -19.58
N GLY A 34 7.27 -17.86 -18.65
CA GLY A 34 8.17 -18.25 -17.57
C GLY A 34 7.53 -19.12 -16.49
N PHE A 35 6.19 -19.23 -16.45
CA PHE A 35 5.49 -19.96 -15.39
C PHE A 35 5.85 -21.44 -15.40
N ALA A 36 5.84 -22.09 -16.57
CA ALA A 36 6.08 -23.53 -16.68
C ALA A 36 7.46 -23.91 -16.10
N ILE A 37 8.50 -23.15 -16.44
CA ILE A 37 9.87 -23.38 -15.95
C ILE A 37 9.95 -23.24 -14.43
N TRP A 38 9.32 -22.19 -13.90
CA TRP A 38 9.31 -21.94 -12.47
C TRP A 38 8.52 -23.00 -11.71
N ASP A 39 7.36 -23.39 -12.23
CA ASP A 39 6.45 -24.37 -11.63
C ASP A 39 7.07 -25.77 -11.59
N ASP A 40 7.74 -26.19 -12.68
CA ASP A 40 8.46 -27.45 -12.76
C ASP A 40 9.62 -27.52 -11.76
N TRP A 41 10.42 -26.45 -11.66
CA TRP A 41 11.47 -26.35 -10.64
C TRP A 41 10.91 -26.31 -9.20
N SER A 42 9.79 -25.62 -9.00
CA SER A 42 9.14 -25.48 -7.69
C SER A 42 8.68 -26.80 -7.10
N GLN A 43 8.28 -27.75 -7.96
CA GLN A 43 7.84 -29.09 -7.55
C GLN A 43 8.94 -29.92 -6.87
N ALA A 44 10.21 -29.52 -6.99
CA ALA A 44 11.31 -30.17 -6.28
C ALA A 44 11.30 -29.92 -4.77
N ALA A 45 10.58 -28.89 -4.30
CA ALA A 45 10.44 -28.62 -2.87
C ALA A 45 9.32 -29.46 -2.24
N ASP A 46 9.60 -30.08 -1.10
CA ASP A 46 8.64 -30.96 -0.41
C ASP A 46 7.41 -30.22 0.13
N ASN A 47 7.53 -28.90 0.30
CA ASN A 47 6.48 -27.98 0.76
C ASN A 47 5.70 -27.33 -0.39
N TYR A 48 5.89 -27.78 -1.63
CA TYR A 48 5.24 -27.20 -2.81
C TYR A 48 3.72 -27.41 -2.81
N ASN A 49 3.00 -26.35 -3.20
CA ASN A 49 1.57 -26.38 -3.46
C ASN A 49 1.23 -25.65 -4.76
N GLN A 50 0.63 -26.38 -5.70
CA GLN A 50 0.30 -25.86 -7.04
C GLN A 50 -0.70 -24.70 -7.02
N HIS A 51 -1.68 -24.72 -6.12
CA HIS A 51 -2.65 -23.64 -6.00
C HIS A 51 -1.99 -22.33 -5.53
N ASP A 52 -1.07 -22.46 -4.57
CA ASP A 52 -0.29 -21.32 -4.05
C ASP A 52 0.68 -20.79 -5.10
N ALA A 53 1.34 -21.67 -5.87
CA ALA A 53 2.19 -21.30 -6.99
C ALA A 53 1.45 -20.44 -8.02
N MET A 54 0.26 -20.89 -8.46
CA MET A 54 -0.55 -20.14 -9.41
C MET A 54 -1.01 -18.78 -8.86
N THR A 55 -1.39 -18.73 -7.58
CA THR A 55 -1.82 -17.49 -6.91
C THR A 55 -0.68 -16.49 -6.83
N VAL A 56 0.51 -16.95 -6.41
CA VAL A 56 1.72 -16.15 -6.34
C VAL A 56 2.09 -15.62 -7.71
N TRP A 57 2.13 -16.49 -8.72
CA TRP A 57 2.51 -16.10 -10.07
C TRP A 57 1.64 -14.98 -10.62
N ARG A 58 0.32 -15.11 -10.46
CA ARG A 58 -0.65 -14.07 -10.86
C ARG A 58 -0.47 -12.76 -10.10
N GLY A 59 -0.07 -12.82 -8.84
CA GLY A 59 0.17 -11.65 -7.99
C GLY A 59 1.46 -10.87 -8.32
N ILE A 60 2.41 -11.48 -9.02
CA ILE A 60 3.66 -10.82 -9.40
C ILE A 60 3.40 -9.76 -10.48
N LYS A 61 3.80 -8.53 -10.18
CA LYS A 61 3.78 -7.39 -11.11
C LYS A 61 5.10 -7.29 -11.86
N SER A 62 5.04 -7.10 -13.17
CA SER A 62 6.20 -6.77 -14.00
C SER A 62 6.77 -5.42 -13.56
N GLY A 63 8.06 -5.38 -13.14
CA GLY A 63 8.75 -4.15 -12.75
C GLY A 63 9.28 -4.06 -11.30
N GLY A 64 9.40 -5.18 -10.57
CA GLY A 64 9.81 -5.22 -9.16
C GLY A 64 11.32 -5.08 -8.85
N GLY A 65 12.15 -4.70 -9.82
CA GLY A 65 13.61 -4.56 -9.65
C GLY A 65 14.40 -5.88 -9.60
N VAL A 66 13.72 -7.02 -9.52
CA VAL A 66 14.30 -8.37 -9.70
C VAL A 66 14.07 -8.79 -11.15
N GLY A 67 15.15 -9.04 -11.88
CA GLY A 67 15.12 -9.51 -13.27
C GLY A 67 15.93 -10.79 -13.45
N ILE A 68 16.01 -11.31 -14.67
CA ILE A 68 16.69 -12.60 -14.96
C ILE A 68 18.16 -12.63 -14.51
N GLY A 69 18.83 -11.47 -14.46
CA GLY A 69 20.18 -11.35 -13.92
C GLY A 69 20.31 -11.78 -12.45
N SER A 70 19.25 -11.62 -11.63
CA SER A 70 19.25 -12.09 -10.24
C SER A 70 19.24 -13.61 -10.13
N LEU A 71 18.55 -14.30 -11.05
CA LEU A 71 18.55 -15.76 -11.15
C LEU A 71 19.97 -16.24 -11.51
N PHE A 72 20.57 -15.69 -12.56
CA PHE A 72 21.91 -16.09 -12.96
C PHE A 72 22.98 -15.74 -11.93
N HIS A 73 22.85 -14.62 -11.22
CA HIS A 73 23.76 -14.26 -10.14
C HIS A 73 23.72 -15.30 -9.02
N LEU A 74 22.52 -15.62 -8.52
CA LEU A 74 22.35 -16.60 -7.45
C LEU A 74 22.75 -18.02 -7.88
N ALA A 75 22.44 -18.41 -9.13
CA ALA A 75 22.90 -19.68 -9.68
C ALA A 75 24.43 -19.78 -9.69
N ARG A 76 25.13 -18.70 -10.10
CA ARG A 76 26.60 -18.64 -10.08
C ARG A 76 27.18 -18.73 -8.68
N GLU A 77 26.54 -18.09 -7.69
CA GLU A 77 26.94 -18.23 -6.28
C GLU A 77 26.82 -19.69 -5.79
N ASN A 78 25.87 -20.46 -6.33
CA ASN A 78 25.69 -21.88 -6.06
C ASN A 78 26.47 -22.81 -7.00
N GLY A 79 27.41 -22.27 -7.78
CA GLY A 79 28.33 -23.07 -8.59
C GLY A 79 27.87 -23.34 -10.03
N TRP A 80 26.76 -22.76 -10.48
CA TRP A 80 26.39 -22.79 -11.90
C TRP A 80 27.45 -22.06 -12.73
N ARG A 81 27.91 -22.71 -13.80
CA ARG A 81 28.88 -22.16 -14.74
C ARG A 81 28.28 -22.15 -16.13
N ASP A 82 28.28 -20.98 -16.71
CA ASP A 82 27.77 -20.75 -18.05
C ASP A 82 28.94 -20.75 -19.02
N ASP A 83 28.97 -21.70 -19.96
CA ASP A 83 29.99 -21.77 -21.02
C ASP A 83 29.77 -20.70 -22.11
N VAL A 84 28.71 -19.90 -22.00
CA VAL A 84 28.42 -18.80 -22.91
C VAL A 84 29.10 -17.51 -22.42
N THR A 85 30.11 -17.06 -23.15
CA THR A 85 30.69 -15.72 -23.01
C THR A 85 29.68 -14.66 -23.43
N TYR A 86 28.84 -14.24 -22.47
CA TYR A 86 27.91 -13.13 -22.69
C TYR A 86 28.62 -11.80 -22.46
N THR A 87 28.77 -10.99 -23.51
CA THR A 87 28.99 -9.55 -23.35
C THR A 87 27.68 -8.95 -22.87
N VAL A 88 27.45 -8.94 -21.56
CA VAL A 88 26.38 -8.12 -21.00
C VAL A 88 26.80 -6.68 -21.31
N GLU A 89 26.03 -5.94 -22.08
CA GLU A 89 26.15 -4.48 -22.10
C GLU A 89 25.76 -4.01 -20.69
N THR A 90 26.74 -4.03 -19.78
CA THR A 90 26.57 -3.56 -18.42
C THR A 90 26.13 -2.11 -18.52
N MET A 91 25.00 -1.80 -17.92
CA MET A 91 24.54 -0.42 -17.81
C MET A 91 25.70 0.43 -17.31
N THR A 92 25.98 1.54 -18.00
CA THR A 92 27.11 2.38 -17.62
C THR A 92 26.89 2.93 -16.20
N PRO A 93 27.96 3.24 -15.45
CA PRO A 93 27.82 3.86 -14.13
C PRO A 93 26.88 5.08 -14.15
N GLU A 94 26.88 5.85 -15.23
CA GLU A 94 25.99 7.00 -15.44
C GLU A 94 24.51 6.59 -15.52
N GLN A 95 24.18 5.51 -16.23
CA GLN A 95 22.80 5.03 -16.34
C GLN A 95 22.27 4.48 -15.01
N VAL A 96 23.14 3.83 -14.23
CA VAL A 96 22.81 3.36 -12.86
C VAL A 96 22.53 4.54 -11.95
N GLU A 97 23.36 5.58 -12.01
CA GLU A 97 23.19 6.78 -11.19
C GLU A 97 21.93 7.57 -11.60
N GLN A 98 21.64 7.70 -12.90
CA GLN A 98 20.39 8.32 -13.38
C GLN A 98 19.15 7.61 -12.83
N ARG A 99 19.15 6.28 -12.80
CA ARG A 99 18.05 5.49 -12.22
C ARG A 99 17.94 5.68 -10.71
N ARG A 100 19.07 5.75 -9.99
CA ARG A 100 19.10 6.05 -8.54
C ARG A 100 18.50 7.43 -8.26
N GLN A 101 18.96 8.46 -8.97
CA GLN A 101 18.48 9.83 -8.84
C GLN A 101 16.98 9.93 -9.15
N ALA A 102 16.50 9.25 -10.19
CA ALA A 102 15.07 9.20 -10.51
C ALA A 102 14.23 8.57 -9.39
N ARG A 103 14.72 7.51 -8.72
CA ARG A 103 14.02 6.88 -7.57
C ARG A 103 14.01 7.80 -6.35
N LEU A 104 15.13 8.44 -6.03
CA LEU A 104 15.22 9.39 -4.92
C LEU A 104 14.33 10.60 -5.14
N LYS A 105 14.31 11.14 -6.37
CA LYS A 105 13.43 12.26 -6.75
C LYS A 105 11.96 11.88 -6.58
N LYS A 106 11.53 10.72 -7.11
CA LYS A 106 10.14 10.25 -6.94
C LYS A 106 9.75 10.03 -5.49
N ALA A 107 10.67 9.48 -4.67
CA ALA A 107 10.42 9.29 -3.25
C ALA A 107 10.27 10.64 -2.52
N ALA A 108 11.15 11.60 -2.78
CA ALA A 108 11.06 12.94 -2.21
C ALA A 108 9.79 13.68 -2.64
N GLU A 109 9.39 13.57 -3.90
CA GLU A 109 8.13 14.13 -4.41
C GLU A 109 6.91 13.50 -3.71
N ALA A 110 6.89 12.18 -3.51
CA ALA A 110 5.83 11.49 -2.80
C ALA A 110 5.77 11.87 -1.30
N GLU A 111 6.93 11.98 -0.63
CA GLU A 111 7.01 12.42 0.77
C GLU A 111 6.49 13.86 0.95
N GLU A 112 6.86 14.76 0.03
CA GLU A 112 6.38 16.14 0.05
C GLU A 112 4.87 16.21 -0.21
N GLN A 113 4.34 15.41 -1.16
CA GLN A 113 2.90 15.32 -1.39
C GLN A 113 2.15 14.86 -0.15
N VAL A 114 2.60 13.78 0.52
CA VAL A 114 1.98 13.30 1.76
C VAL A 114 2.02 14.36 2.85
N ARG A 115 3.13 15.10 2.97
CA ARG A 115 3.26 16.22 3.93
C ARG A 115 2.25 17.32 3.65
N GLN A 116 2.07 17.70 2.38
CA GLN A 116 1.11 18.72 1.97
C GLN A 116 -0.34 18.29 2.25
N GLU A 117 -0.69 17.05 1.91
CA GLU A 117 -2.00 16.46 2.19
C GLU A 117 -2.29 16.47 3.70
N GLN A 118 -1.36 16.00 4.53
CA GLN A 118 -1.51 16.01 6.00
C GLN A 118 -1.63 17.43 6.57
N ALA A 119 -0.85 18.39 6.06
CA ALA A 119 -0.94 19.78 6.50
C ALA A 119 -2.30 20.40 6.14
N GLN A 120 -2.85 20.07 4.97
CA GLN A 120 -4.18 20.52 4.55
C GLN A 120 -5.28 19.87 5.39
N ALA A 121 -5.22 18.56 5.62
CA ALA A 121 -6.15 17.84 6.47
C ALA A 121 -6.15 18.40 7.91
N ALA A 122 -4.99 18.77 8.44
CA ALA A 122 -4.87 19.42 9.75
C ALA A 122 -5.55 20.80 9.79
N LYS A 123 -5.41 21.63 8.74
CA LYS A 123 -6.10 22.92 8.63
C LYS A 123 -7.62 22.74 8.61
N TRP A 124 -8.13 21.85 7.76
CA TRP A 124 -9.55 21.54 7.72
C TRP A 124 -10.07 20.99 9.05
N THR A 125 -9.30 20.09 9.68
CA THR A 125 -9.64 19.55 11.01
C THR A 125 -9.80 20.68 12.03
N ALA A 126 -8.86 21.63 12.08
CA ALA A 126 -8.93 22.75 13.01
C ALA A 126 -10.15 23.65 12.74
N GLU A 127 -10.44 23.95 11.48
CA GLU A 127 -11.59 24.78 11.10
C GLU A 127 -12.92 24.11 11.41
N ILE A 128 -13.08 22.83 11.03
CA ILE A 128 -14.27 22.05 11.35
C ILE A 128 -14.44 21.96 12.87
N TRP A 129 -13.36 21.72 13.61
CA TRP A 129 -13.40 21.67 15.06
C TRP A 129 -13.88 22.98 15.68
N GLN A 130 -13.45 24.12 15.14
CA GLN A 130 -13.86 25.45 15.60
C GLN A 130 -15.35 25.71 15.34
N ARG A 131 -15.88 25.26 14.20
CA ARG A 131 -17.30 25.44 13.85
C ARG A 131 -18.24 24.40 14.47
N ALA A 132 -17.71 23.23 14.85
CA ALA A 132 -18.50 22.17 15.44
C ALA A 132 -18.91 22.51 16.88
N GLU A 133 -20.16 22.24 17.22
CA GLU A 133 -20.75 22.53 18.52
C GLU A 133 -20.60 21.33 19.47
N PRO A 134 -20.41 21.53 20.79
CA PRO A 134 -20.41 20.44 21.75
C PRO A 134 -21.73 19.66 21.76
N VAL A 135 -21.66 18.33 21.86
CA VAL A 135 -22.85 17.51 22.03
C VAL A 135 -23.24 17.47 23.50
N THR A 136 -24.35 18.11 23.86
CA THR A 136 -24.78 18.28 25.25
C THR A 136 -25.75 17.21 25.73
N THR A 137 -26.54 16.61 24.83
CA THR A 137 -27.54 15.58 25.17
C THR A 137 -27.53 14.45 24.15
N VAL A 138 -28.03 13.27 24.56
CA VAL A 138 -28.13 12.11 23.65
C VAL A 138 -29.02 12.40 22.44
N ASN A 139 -30.09 13.16 22.65
CA ASN A 139 -31.09 13.45 21.62
C ASN A 139 -30.65 14.56 20.65
N SER A 140 -29.53 15.26 20.91
CA SER A 140 -29.04 16.28 19.98
C SER A 140 -28.35 15.68 18.75
N ASN A 141 -28.02 14.38 18.78
CA ASN A 141 -27.41 13.67 17.66
C ASN A 141 -28.06 12.30 17.42
N ARG A 142 -28.58 12.10 16.20
CA ARG A 142 -29.29 10.89 15.78
C ARG A 142 -28.47 9.60 15.94
N TYR A 143 -27.15 9.66 15.80
CA TYR A 143 -26.29 8.50 15.97
C TYR A 143 -26.25 8.06 17.45
N LEU A 144 -26.06 9.01 18.36
CA LEU A 144 -26.00 8.74 19.80
C LEU A 144 -27.33 8.25 20.34
N GLU A 145 -28.44 8.87 19.91
CA GLU A 145 -29.80 8.41 20.22
C GLU A 145 -30.00 6.94 19.84
N ARG A 146 -29.68 6.58 18.59
CA ARG A 146 -29.82 5.20 18.09
C ARG A 146 -28.91 4.22 18.83
N LYS A 147 -27.70 4.66 19.21
CA LYS A 147 -26.74 3.83 19.96
C LYS A 147 -27.03 3.80 21.46
N GLN A 148 -27.91 4.66 21.96
CA GLN A 148 -28.20 4.85 23.38
C GLN A 148 -26.94 5.12 24.21
N VAL A 149 -26.00 5.89 23.64
CA VAL A 149 -24.72 6.24 24.29
C VAL A 149 -24.72 7.71 24.67
N SER A 150 -24.39 8.00 25.94
CA SER A 150 -24.21 9.37 26.41
C SER A 150 -23.01 10.05 25.74
N PRO A 151 -23.12 11.33 25.34
CA PRO A 151 -21.99 12.06 24.79
C PRO A 151 -20.89 12.23 25.85
N THR A 152 -19.64 12.20 25.42
CA THR A 152 -18.50 12.62 26.24
C THR A 152 -18.22 14.11 26.02
N SER A 153 -17.47 14.73 26.93
CA SER A 153 -17.10 16.16 26.84
C SER A 153 -16.27 16.52 25.60
N THR A 154 -15.73 15.53 24.90
CA THR A 154 -14.90 15.70 23.72
C THR A 154 -15.66 15.56 22.41
N LEU A 155 -16.91 15.08 22.43
CA LEU A 155 -17.70 14.92 21.22
C LEU A 155 -18.32 16.25 20.79
N ARG A 156 -18.24 16.52 19.49
CA ARG A 156 -18.89 17.66 18.85
C ARG A 156 -19.83 17.19 17.75
N GLN A 157 -20.64 18.09 17.22
CA GLN A 157 -21.52 17.85 16.08
C GLN A 157 -21.49 19.04 15.13
N ILE A 158 -21.72 18.76 13.85
CA ILE A 158 -21.82 19.76 12.80
C ILE A 158 -22.61 19.17 11.62
N ASN A 159 -23.26 20.02 10.85
CA ASN A 159 -23.88 19.60 9.60
C ASN A 159 -22.83 19.20 8.56
N VAL A 160 -23.04 18.08 7.88
CA VAL A 160 -22.14 17.64 6.80
C VAL A 160 -22.03 18.65 5.66
N ALA A 161 -23.06 19.46 5.40
CA ALA A 161 -23.00 20.51 4.39
C ALA A 161 -21.91 21.54 4.69
N ALA A 162 -21.80 21.99 5.95
CA ALA A 162 -20.76 22.92 6.37
C ALA A 162 -19.35 22.30 6.29
N ILE A 163 -19.22 20.99 6.56
CA ILE A 163 -17.95 20.28 6.35
C ILE A 163 -17.58 20.28 4.86
N ASN A 164 -18.52 19.94 3.99
CA ASN A 164 -18.29 19.87 2.54
C ASN A 164 -17.88 21.23 1.96
N GLU A 165 -18.41 22.34 2.49
CA GLU A 165 -18.00 23.70 2.14
C GLU A 165 -16.55 24.00 2.54
N ILE A 166 -16.11 23.55 3.73
CA ILE A 166 -14.74 23.76 4.22
C ILE A 166 -13.74 22.96 3.39
N ILE A 167 -14.04 21.70 3.08
CA ILE A 167 -13.11 20.80 2.40
C ILE A 167 -13.21 20.87 0.87
N GLY A 168 -14.28 21.46 0.33
CA GLY A 168 -14.50 21.64 -1.11
C GLY A 168 -14.94 20.37 -1.85
N TYR A 169 -15.30 19.30 -1.13
CA TYR A 169 -15.81 18.05 -1.72
C TYR A 169 -16.84 17.38 -0.82
N THR A 170 -17.62 16.44 -1.39
CA THR A 170 -18.61 15.67 -0.63
C THR A 170 -17.93 14.59 0.21
N LEU A 171 -18.08 14.70 1.52
CA LEU A 171 -17.60 13.70 2.47
C LEU A 171 -18.38 12.38 2.32
N LYS A 172 -17.65 11.27 2.14
CA LYS A 172 -18.21 9.94 1.84
C LYS A 172 -17.65 8.87 2.77
N SER A 173 -18.44 7.82 2.99
CA SER A 173 -18.02 6.56 3.60
C SER A 173 -18.31 5.43 2.61
N LYS A 174 -17.27 4.66 2.23
CA LYS A 174 -17.38 3.57 1.24
C LYS A 174 -18.09 3.98 -0.07
N GLY A 175 -17.87 5.21 -0.52
CA GLY A 175 -18.47 5.76 -1.75
C GLY A 175 -19.83 6.44 -1.57
N GLU A 176 -20.51 6.23 -0.44
CA GLU A 176 -21.81 6.84 -0.15
C GLU A 176 -21.64 8.16 0.63
N PRO A 177 -22.38 9.22 0.30
CA PRO A 177 -22.30 10.49 1.01
C PRO A 177 -22.80 10.37 2.45
N LEU A 178 -22.13 11.06 3.37
CA LEU A 178 -22.67 11.29 4.71
C LEU A 178 -23.84 12.28 4.64
N THR A 179 -24.78 12.18 5.57
CA THR A 179 -26.00 13.00 5.56
C THR A 179 -26.35 13.58 6.92
N GLY A 180 -26.89 14.80 6.95
CA GLY A 180 -27.43 15.44 8.14
C GLY A 180 -26.37 15.90 9.15
N GLU A 181 -26.75 15.93 10.42
CA GLU A 181 -25.84 16.18 11.54
C GLU A 181 -24.90 14.99 11.74
N VAL A 182 -23.60 15.26 11.66
CA VAL A 182 -22.57 14.25 11.90
C VAL A 182 -21.94 14.48 13.26
N LEU A 183 -21.68 13.38 13.95
CA LEU A 183 -20.85 13.37 15.15
C LEU A 183 -19.39 13.55 14.74
N VAL A 184 -18.68 14.44 15.43
CA VAL A 184 -17.26 14.71 15.25
C VAL A 184 -16.50 14.21 16.47
N ALA A 185 -15.67 13.19 16.28
CA ALA A 185 -14.84 12.62 17.31
C ALA A 185 -13.36 13.01 17.09
N PRO A 186 -12.67 13.54 18.12
CA PRO A 186 -11.25 13.87 18.01
C PRO A 186 -10.39 12.61 17.98
N VAL A 187 -9.44 12.54 17.06
CA VAL A 187 -8.39 11.52 17.04
C VAL A 187 -7.08 12.16 17.50
N ARG A 188 -6.45 11.57 18.51
CA ARG A 188 -5.19 12.05 19.11
C ARG A 188 -4.17 10.93 19.07
N ARG A 189 -2.90 11.24 18.79
CA ARG A 189 -1.80 10.30 18.97
C ARG A 189 -1.49 10.20 20.47
N ALA A 190 -1.20 8.97 20.91
CA ALA A 190 -0.75 8.72 22.28
C ALA A 190 0.43 9.64 22.63
N GLY A 191 0.35 10.34 23.76
CA GLY A 191 1.38 11.27 24.22
C GLY A 191 1.34 12.68 23.60
N SER A 192 0.40 12.99 22.71
CA SER A 192 0.23 14.33 22.13
C SER A 192 -0.98 15.08 22.71
N SER A 193 -0.83 16.38 22.98
CA SER A 193 -1.91 17.26 23.44
C SER A 193 -2.75 17.84 22.28
N GLY A 194 -2.30 17.69 21.04
CA GLY A 194 -2.96 18.19 19.83
C GLY A 194 -3.97 17.19 19.23
N LEU A 195 -4.93 17.72 18.48
CA LEU A 195 -5.74 16.91 17.56
C LEU A 195 -4.86 16.46 16.38
N CYS A 196 -4.90 15.16 16.07
CA CYS A 196 -4.19 14.61 14.92
C CYS A 196 -5.10 14.48 13.69
N SER A 197 -6.38 14.20 13.90
CA SER A 197 -7.43 14.22 12.88
C SER A 197 -8.81 14.22 13.55
N THR A 198 -9.87 14.29 12.75
CA THR A 198 -11.26 14.07 13.20
C THR A 198 -11.90 12.93 12.46
N GLU A 199 -12.71 12.18 13.19
CA GLU A 199 -13.57 11.14 12.67
C GLU A 199 -15.02 11.63 12.65
N PHE A 200 -15.73 11.34 11.57
CA PHE A 200 -17.11 11.74 11.36
C PHE A 200 -18.01 10.53 11.31
N ILE A 201 -19.16 10.62 11.99
CA ILE A 201 -20.17 9.57 12.00
C ILE A 201 -21.55 10.18 11.76
N ASP A 202 -22.21 9.81 10.66
CA ASP A 202 -23.57 10.28 10.40
C ASP A 202 -24.62 9.56 11.26
N GLY A 203 -25.86 10.07 11.26
CA GLY A 203 -26.97 9.46 12.00
C GLY A 203 -27.29 8.01 11.62
N THR A 204 -26.88 7.56 10.42
CA THR A 204 -27.03 6.18 9.95
C THR A 204 -25.87 5.28 10.38
N GLY A 205 -24.80 5.85 10.93
CA GLY A 205 -23.60 5.17 11.39
C GLY A 205 -22.51 5.01 10.33
N ARG A 206 -22.62 5.70 9.19
CA ARG A 206 -21.52 5.76 8.22
C ARG A 206 -20.39 6.58 8.82
N LYS A 207 -19.17 6.05 8.69
CA LYS A 207 -17.97 6.60 9.33
C LYS A 207 -16.88 6.90 8.32
N THR A 208 -16.20 8.02 8.49
CA THR A 208 -15.05 8.42 7.66
C THR A 208 -14.16 9.41 8.43
N ALA A 209 -12.97 9.70 7.92
CA ALA A 209 -12.02 10.64 8.51
C ALA A 209 -11.37 11.49 7.40
N LEU A 210 -10.85 12.66 7.74
CA LEU A 210 -9.96 13.37 6.83
C LEU A 210 -8.62 12.64 6.81
N ALA A 211 -8.20 12.23 5.61
CA ALA A 211 -6.86 11.72 5.34
C ALA A 211 -5.93 12.91 5.03
#